data_AF-A0A1H9THF6-F1
#
_entry.id   AF-A0A1H9THF6-F1
#
_cell.length_a   1.000
_cell.length_b   1.000
_cell.length_c   1.000
_cell.angle_alpha   90.00
_cell.angle_beta   90.00
_cell.angle_gamma   90.00
#
_symmetry.space_group_name_H-M   'P 1'
#
loop_
_entity.id
_entity.type
_entity.pdbx_description
1 polymer ?
#
loop_
_entity_poly.entity_id
_entity_poly.type
_entity_poly.pdbx_seq_one_letter_code
_entity_poly.pdbx_strand_id
1 'polypeptide(L)'
;MSKTKQFLQSIKAGAIAGWYQYGILPSVSAAQAVIESGWGMSTLAQPPNHNLFGIKGSYNGQFVTLPTQEWDGSQYITIQGNFRKYPSCAESVKDHGAFFHEGPRYLGLIGMRDYEVQCLAIQNCGYATDPNYAEKLMTTIRANDLVSWDQEVLVETAAAKTPAIKATHTVQIGDTLTSIAQHYGTTIEQLMLQN
;
A
#
# COMPACT_ATOMS: atom_id res chain seq x y z
N MET A 1 12.01 -19.51 -10.58
CA MET A 1 11.34 -18.80 -9.48
C MET A 1 9.88 -19.25 -9.41
N SER A 2 9.25 -19.38 -8.23
CA SER A 2 7.84 -19.83 -8.16
C SER A 2 6.89 -18.79 -8.76
N LYS A 3 5.71 -19.21 -9.25
CA LYS A 3 4.66 -18.32 -9.76
C LYS A 3 4.25 -17.27 -8.71
N THR A 4 4.16 -17.67 -7.44
CA THR A 4 3.84 -16.77 -6.31
C THR A 4 4.88 -15.67 -6.14
N LYS A 5 6.17 -16.01 -6.18
CA LYS A 5 7.26 -15.01 -6.11
C LYS A 5 7.24 -14.07 -7.32
N GLN A 6 6.94 -14.58 -8.52
CA GLN A 6 6.85 -13.74 -9.73
C GLN A 6 5.71 -12.74 -9.63
N PHE A 7 4.56 -13.15 -9.11
CA PHE A 7 3.44 -12.26 -8.86
C PHE A 7 3.79 -11.18 -7.82
N LEU A 8 4.36 -11.56 -6.68
CA LEU A 8 4.77 -10.59 -5.66
C LEU A 8 5.80 -9.58 -6.21
N GLN A 9 6.76 -10.04 -7.03
CA GLN A 9 7.69 -9.14 -7.68
C GLN A 9 7.02 -8.16 -8.66
N SER A 10 5.99 -8.58 -9.38
CA SER A 10 5.31 -7.71 -10.36
C SER A 10 4.47 -6.61 -9.71
N ILE A 11 4.13 -6.73 -8.43
CA ILE A 11 3.33 -5.75 -7.68
C ILE A 11 4.15 -4.89 -6.70
N LYS A 12 5.34 -5.35 -6.28
CA LYS A 12 6.11 -4.70 -5.19
C LYS A 12 6.32 -3.20 -5.41
N ALA A 13 6.75 -2.81 -6.62
CA ALA A 13 6.98 -1.39 -6.94
C ALA A 13 5.70 -0.55 -6.80
N GLY A 14 4.54 -1.10 -7.19
CA GLY A 14 3.25 -0.44 -7.04
C GLY A 14 2.82 -0.30 -5.58
N ALA A 15 3.06 -1.34 -4.76
CA ALA A 15 2.77 -1.32 -3.33
C ALA A 15 3.61 -0.27 -2.58
N ILE A 16 4.92 -0.19 -2.88
CA ILE A 16 5.82 0.83 -2.33
C ILE A 16 5.41 2.24 -2.76
N ALA A 17 5.13 2.45 -4.05
CA ALA A 17 4.65 3.74 -4.54
C ALA A 17 3.31 4.12 -3.91
N GLY A 18 2.42 3.15 -3.69
CA GLY A 18 1.15 3.31 -3.01
C GLY A 18 1.30 3.79 -1.57
N TRP A 19 2.30 3.32 -0.83
CA TRP A 19 2.61 3.86 0.50
C TRP A 19 2.95 5.35 0.43
N TYR A 20 3.88 5.74 -0.43
CA TYR A 20 4.32 7.12 -0.53
C TYR A 20 3.24 8.07 -1.00
N GLN A 21 2.33 7.59 -1.86
CA GLN A 21 1.26 8.41 -2.40
C GLN A 21 0.00 8.43 -1.52
N TYR A 22 -0.35 7.29 -0.92
CA TYR A 22 -1.66 7.09 -0.29
C TYR A 22 -1.60 6.59 1.16
N GLY A 23 -0.43 6.25 1.69
CA GLY A 23 -0.27 5.84 3.09
C GLY A 23 -0.85 4.47 3.44
N ILE A 24 -1.02 3.58 2.45
CA ILE A 24 -1.40 2.18 2.68
C ILE A 24 -0.13 1.35 2.74
N LEU A 25 0.01 0.49 3.75
CA LEU A 25 1.21 -0.31 3.90
C LEU A 25 1.42 -1.24 2.69
N PRO A 26 2.66 -1.38 2.20
CA PRO A 26 2.96 -2.26 1.08
C PRO A 26 2.49 -3.70 1.31
N SER A 27 2.62 -4.23 2.54
CA SER A 27 2.18 -5.58 2.91
C SER A 27 0.67 -5.75 2.74
N VAL A 28 -0.11 -4.78 3.19
CA VAL A 28 -1.57 -4.75 3.11
C VAL A 28 -2.02 -4.69 1.66
N SER A 29 -1.44 -3.77 0.88
CA SER A 29 -1.74 -3.62 -0.55
C SER A 29 -1.44 -4.90 -1.34
N ALA A 30 -0.31 -5.55 -1.02
CA ALA A 30 0.09 -6.81 -1.65
C ALA A 30 -0.82 -7.98 -1.23
N ALA A 31 -1.23 -8.07 0.03
CA ALA A 31 -2.14 -9.09 0.50
C ALA A 31 -3.54 -8.96 -0.12
N GLN A 32 -4.06 -7.74 -0.26
CA GLN A 32 -5.30 -7.49 -1.00
C GLN A 32 -5.13 -7.91 -2.46
N ALA A 33 -4.04 -7.51 -3.13
CA ALA A 33 -3.78 -7.93 -4.50
C ALA A 33 -3.76 -9.46 -4.66
N VAL A 34 -3.15 -10.20 -3.73
CA VAL A 34 -3.14 -11.67 -3.72
C VAL A 34 -4.56 -12.24 -3.62
N ILE A 35 -5.36 -11.74 -2.67
CA ILE A 35 -6.71 -12.25 -2.39
C ILE A 35 -7.67 -11.91 -3.53
N GLU A 36 -7.74 -10.64 -3.94
CA GLU A 36 -8.72 -10.15 -4.91
C GLU A 36 -8.50 -10.73 -6.31
N SER A 37 -7.24 -11.01 -6.67
CA SER A 37 -6.90 -11.54 -8.00
C SER A 37 -6.65 -13.05 -8.03
N GLY A 38 -6.66 -13.72 -6.87
CA GLY A 38 -6.26 -15.11 -6.73
C GLY A 38 -4.84 -15.34 -7.25
N TRP A 39 -3.85 -14.64 -6.69
CA TRP A 39 -2.45 -14.66 -7.14
C TRP A 39 -2.25 -14.18 -8.59
N GLY A 40 -3.07 -13.23 -9.02
CA GLY A 40 -3.07 -12.68 -10.37
C GLY A 40 -3.70 -13.60 -11.41
N MET A 41 -4.27 -14.76 -11.02
CA MET A 41 -4.74 -15.78 -11.96
C MET A 41 -6.14 -15.48 -12.52
N SER A 42 -6.87 -14.51 -11.97
CA SER A 42 -8.16 -14.10 -12.54
C SER A 42 -8.01 -13.58 -13.97
N THR A 43 -9.00 -13.83 -14.82
CA THR A 43 -8.96 -13.41 -16.23
C THR A 43 -8.76 -11.90 -16.40
N LEU A 44 -9.31 -11.09 -15.49
CA LEU A 44 -9.17 -9.65 -15.50
C LEU A 44 -7.80 -9.17 -14.97
N ALA A 45 -7.16 -9.95 -14.10
CA ALA A 45 -5.81 -9.70 -13.60
C ALA A 45 -4.71 -10.07 -14.60
N GLN A 46 -4.96 -11.02 -15.50
CA GLN A 46 -3.98 -11.46 -16.49
C GLN A 46 -3.75 -10.42 -17.60
N PRO A 47 -2.59 -10.47 -18.28
CA PRO A 47 -2.37 -9.70 -19.49
C PRO A 47 -3.47 -9.99 -20.53
N PRO A 48 -3.90 -8.97 -21.29
CA PRO A 48 -3.35 -7.61 -21.35
C PRO A 48 -3.97 -6.62 -20.35
N ASN A 49 -4.77 -7.08 -19.39
CA ASN A 49 -5.65 -6.22 -18.58
C ASN A 49 -5.01 -5.72 -17.29
N HIS A 50 -4.32 -6.61 -16.56
CA HIS A 50 -3.61 -6.32 -15.31
C HIS A 50 -4.46 -5.71 -14.18
N ASN A 51 -5.78 -5.88 -14.18
CA ASN A 51 -6.66 -5.30 -13.17
C ASN A 51 -6.91 -6.32 -12.05
N LEU A 52 -6.15 -6.14 -10.95
CA LEU A 52 -6.09 -7.09 -9.84
C LEU A 52 -7.31 -7.01 -8.90
N PHE A 53 -8.01 -5.88 -8.90
CA PHE A 53 -9.03 -5.53 -7.90
C PHE A 53 -10.43 -5.40 -8.50
N GLY A 54 -10.61 -5.70 -9.78
CA GLY A 54 -11.90 -5.57 -10.46
C GLY A 54 -12.40 -4.13 -10.58
N ILE A 55 -11.50 -3.13 -10.58
CA ILE A 55 -11.91 -1.72 -10.56
C ILE A 55 -12.57 -1.35 -11.89
N LYS A 56 -13.79 -0.83 -11.81
CA LYS A 56 -14.57 -0.36 -12.97
C LYS A 56 -14.10 1.02 -13.47
N GLY A 57 -14.43 1.33 -14.72
CA GLY A 57 -14.12 2.59 -15.39
C GLY A 57 -12.96 2.47 -16.38
N SER A 58 -12.14 3.52 -16.48
CA SER A 58 -10.97 3.56 -17.35
C SER A 58 -9.76 4.11 -16.61
N TYR A 59 -8.57 3.62 -16.94
CA TYR A 59 -7.29 4.13 -16.44
C TYR A 59 -6.55 4.80 -17.61
N ASN A 60 -6.35 6.12 -17.55
CA ASN A 60 -5.79 6.90 -18.66
C ASN A 60 -6.50 6.64 -20.00
N GLY A 61 -7.84 6.55 -19.95
CA GLY A 61 -8.68 6.23 -21.11
C GLY A 61 -8.70 4.76 -21.54
N GLN A 62 -7.91 3.89 -20.90
CA GLN A 62 -7.85 2.46 -21.21
C GLN A 62 -8.85 1.66 -20.36
N PHE A 63 -9.64 0.82 -21.02
CA PHE A 63 -10.57 -0.10 -20.36
C PHE A 63 -10.76 -1.39 -21.18
N VAL A 64 -11.37 -2.38 -20.56
CA VAL A 64 -11.90 -3.59 -21.22
C VAL A 64 -13.36 -3.74 -20.85
N THR A 65 -14.21 -4.03 -21.82
CA THR A 65 -15.64 -4.30 -21.57
C THR A 65 -15.84 -5.80 -21.40
N LEU A 66 -16.35 -6.23 -20.25
CA LEU A 66 -16.62 -7.62 -19.93
C LEU A 66 -18.00 -7.77 -19.28
N PRO A 67 -18.67 -8.93 -19.43
CA PRO A 67 -19.86 -9.22 -18.65
C PRO A 67 -19.52 -9.26 -17.16
N THR A 68 -20.40 -8.70 -16.34
CA THR A 68 -20.29 -8.68 -14.88
C THR A 68 -21.67 -8.88 -14.25
N GLN A 69 -21.69 -9.44 -13.04
CA GLN A 69 -22.92 -9.69 -12.29
C GLN A 69 -23.19 -8.53 -11.34
N GLU A 70 -24.34 -7.88 -11.53
CA GLU A 70 -24.84 -6.85 -10.61
C GLU A 70 -26.06 -7.37 -9.86
N TRP A 71 -26.20 -6.95 -8.61
CA TRP A 71 -27.44 -7.13 -7.87
C TRP A 71 -28.41 -6.00 -8.20
N ASP A 72 -29.59 -6.32 -8.76
CA ASP A 72 -30.61 -5.31 -9.12
C ASP A 72 -31.56 -4.94 -7.98
N GLY A 73 -31.34 -5.51 -6.79
CA GLY A 73 -32.25 -5.42 -5.65
C GLY A 73 -33.04 -6.71 -5.38
N SER A 74 -33.09 -7.63 -6.35
CA SER A 74 -33.88 -8.87 -6.28
C SER A 74 -33.16 -10.11 -6.80
N GLN A 75 -32.31 -9.96 -7.82
CA GLN A 75 -31.55 -11.04 -8.45
C GLN A 75 -30.22 -10.52 -8.98
N TYR A 76 -29.29 -11.45 -9.24
CA TYR A 76 -28.09 -11.14 -10.00
C TYR A 76 -28.41 -11.11 -11.49
N ILE A 77 -28.12 -9.99 -12.14
CA ILE A 77 -28.22 -9.81 -13.59
C ILE A 77 -26.84 -9.68 -14.21
N THR A 78 -26.67 -10.16 -15.44
CA THR A 78 -25.43 -9.96 -16.20
C THR A 78 -25.55 -8.72 -17.08
N ILE A 79 -24.66 -7.76 -16.88
CA ILE A 79 -24.54 -6.56 -17.73
C ILE A 79 -23.12 -6.41 -18.25
N GLN A 80 -22.93 -5.57 -19.27
CA GLN A 80 -21.59 -5.18 -19.72
C GLN A 80 -21.03 -4.10 -18.79
N GLY A 81 -19.90 -4.39 -18.15
CA GLY A 81 -19.15 -3.45 -17.33
C GLY A 81 -17.85 -3.05 -18.02
N ASN A 82 -17.49 -1.76 -17.91
CA ASN A 82 -16.16 -1.30 -18.27
C ASN A 82 -15.25 -1.44 -17.05
N PHE A 83 -14.14 -2.15 -17.22
CA PHE A 83 -13.10 -2.35 -16.22
C PHE A 83 -11.82 -1.63 -16.63
N ARG A 84 -11.15 -0.99 -15.66
CA ARG A 84 -9.87 -0.33 -15.89
C ARG A 84 -8.88 -1.34 -16.48
N LYS A 85 -8.08 -0.89 -17.44
CA LYS A 85 -6.99 -1.67 -18.04
C LYS A 85 -5.67 -0.98 -17.71
N TYR A 86 -4.73 -1.71 -17.12
CA TYR A 86 -3.47 -1.16 -16.64
C TYR A 86 -2.29 -1.62 -17.51
N PRO A 87 -1.23 -0.79 -17.63
CA PRO A 87 0.01 -1.20 -18.27
C PRO A 87 0.72 -2.36 -17.54
N SER A 88 0.54 -2.48 -16.22
CA SER A 88 1.18 -3.49 -15.39
C SER A 88 0.40 -3.74 -14.09
N CYS A 89 0.69 -4.86 -13.42
CA CYS A 89 0.14 -5.17 -12.10
C CYS A 89 0.53 -4.12 -11.05
N ALA A 90 1.73 -3.55 -11.13
CA ALA A 90 2.18 -2.47 -10.25
C ALA A 90 1.30 -1.23 -10.36
N GLU A 91 0.88 -0.84 -11.57
CA GLU A 91 -0.04 0.29 -11.75
C GLU A 91 -1.43 0.01 -11.18
N SER A 92 -1.91 -1.23 -11.28
CA SER A 92 -3.17 -1.62 -10.64
C SER A 92 -3.11 -1.52 -9.12
N VAL A 93 -2.01 -1.96 -8.49
CA VAL A 93 -1.82 -1.84 -7.02
C VAL A 93 -1.70 -0.39 -6.59
N LYS A 94 -0.95 0.42 -7.33
CA LYS A 94 -0.83 1.85 -7.03
C LYS A 94 -2.19 2.55 -7.13
N ASP A 95 -2.93 2.32 -8.21
CA ASP A 95 -4.25 2.94 -8.44
C ASP A 95 -5.28 2.53 -7.38
N HIS A 96 -5.23 1.29 -6.89
CA HIS A 96 -6.07 0.82 -5.79
C HIS A 96 -5.89 1.65 -4.51
N GLY A 97 -4.71 2.20 -4.25
CA GLY A 97 -4.48 3.10 -3.11
C GLY A 97 -5.39 4.34 -3.10
N ALA A 98 -5.81 4.84 -4.26
CA ALA A 98 -6.72 5.99 -4.37
C ALA A 98 -8.12 5.69 -3.81
N PHE A 99 -8.57 4.43 -3.87
CA PHE A 99 -9.88 4.01 -3.35
C PHE A 99 -10.05 4.38 -1.86
N PHE A 100 -8.97 4.26 -1.07
CA PHE A 100 -8.98 4.60 0.35
C PHE A 100 -9.07 6.11 0.62
N HIS A 101 -8.70 6.95 -0.35
CA HIS A 101 -8.83 8.42 -0.26
C HIS A 101 -10.19 8.91 -0.73
N GLU A 102 -10.81 8.22 -1.69
CA GLU A 102 -12.13 8.56 -2.22
C GLU A 102 -13.27 8.26 -1.24
N GLY A 103 -13.09 7.30 -0.34
CA GLY A 103 -14.10 6.90 0.65
C GLY A 103 -13.85 7.50 2.04
N PRO A 104 -14.71 8.42 2.55
CA PRO A 104 -14.53 9.05 3.87
C PRO A 104 -14.38 8.06 5.03
N ARG A 105 -15.02 6.88 4.91
CA ARG A 105 -14.95 5.82 5.91
C ARG A 105 -13.54 5.25 6.11
N TYR A 106 -12.66 5.36 5.12
CA TYR A 106 -11.31 4.79 5.14
C TYR A 106 -10.26 5.78 5.61
N LEU A 107 -10.56 7.08 5.73
CA LEU A 107 -9.53 8.09 6.02
C LEU A 107 -8.76 7.84 7.32
N GLY A 108 -9.40 7.19 8.30
CA GLY A 108 -8.78 6.85 9.58
C GLY A 108 -7.67 5.80 9.50
N LEU A 109 -7.55 5.03 8.41
CA LEU A 109 -6.51 4.00 8.25
C LEU A 109 -5.27 4.49 7.47
N ILE A 110 -5.34 5.66 6.85
CA ILE A 110 -4.24 6.23 6.06
C ILE A 110 -3.05 6.56 6.97
N GLY A 111 -1.87 6.05 6.61
CA GLY A 111 -0.62 6.30 7.32
C GLY A 111 -0.42 5.46 8.58
N MET A 112 -1.33 4.51 8.88
CA MET A 112 -1.08 3.50 9.90
C MET A 112 0.20 2.73 9.59
N ARG A 113 0.99 2.46 10.63
CA ARG A 113 2.33 1.84 10.52
C ARG A 113 2.39 0.42 11.07
N ASP A 114 1.25 -0.10 11.46
CA ASP A 114 1.07 -1.45 11.97
C ASP A 114 0.07 -2.15 11.03
N TYR A 115 0.52 -3.22 10.38
CA TYR A 115 -0.30 -3.92 9.39
C TYR A 115 -1.50 -4.61 10.03
N GLU A 116 -1.41 -5.07 11.28
CA GLU A 116 -2.51 -5.75 11.98
C GLU A 116 -3.62 -4.74 12.28
N VAL A 117 -3.23 -3.56 12.77
CA VAL A 117 -4.16 -2.44 13.01
C VAL A 117 -4.79 -1.98 11.70
N GLN A 118 -4.01 -1.84 10.62
CA GLN A 118 -4.54 -1.41 9.32
C GLN A 118 -5.48 -2.46 8.70
N CYS A 119 -5.18 -3.76 8.83
CA CYS A 119 -6.08 -4.84 8.39
C CYS A 119 -7.42 -4.83 9.14
N LEU A 120 -7.38 -4.68 10.47
CA LEU A 120 -8.59 -4.57 11.29
C LEU A 120 -9.40 -3.32 10.93
N ALA A 121 -8.73 -2.18 10.71
CA ALA A 121 -9.39 -0.96 10.28
C ALA A 121 -10.10 -1.14 8.93
N ILE A 122 -9.45 -1.76 7.93
CA ILE A 122 -10.05 -2.07 6.62
C ILE A 122 -11.33 -2.90 6.78
N GLN A 123 -11.30 -3.94 7.62
CA GLN A 123 -12.50 -4.74 7.90
C GLN A 123 -13.60 -3.92 8.59
N ASN A 124 -13.26 -3.14 9.62
CA ASN A 124 -14.22 -2.34 10.36
C ASN A 124 -14.85 -1.22 9.50
N CYS A 125 -14.14 -0.73 8.48
CA CYS A 125 -14.67 0.20 7.49
C CYS A 125 -15.64 -0.46 6.49
N GLY A 126 -15.77 -1.80 6.52
CA GLY A 126 -16.67 -2.56 5.65
C GLY A 126 -16.14 -2.74 4.23
N TYR A 127 -14.81 -2.91 4.07
CA TYR A 127 -14.20 -3.16 2.76
C TYR A 127 -14.74 -4.45 2.11
N ALA A 128 -14.87 -5.52 2.88
CA ALA A 128 -15.43 -6.80 2.45
C ALA A 128 -16.56 -7.24 3.38
N THR A 129 -17.49 -8.05 2.85
CA THR A 129 -18.56 -8.67 3.64
C THR A 129 -18.11 -9.91 4.40
N ASP A 130 -16.91 -10.43 4.10
CA ASP A 130 -16.31 -11.56 4.79
C ASP A 130 -15.93 -11.18 6.23
N PRO A 131 -16.48 -11.86 7.26
CA PRO A 131 -16.18 -11.55 8.66
C PRO A 131 -14.72 -11.84 9.06
N ASN A 132 -13.98 -12.61 8.26
CA ASN A 132 -12.58 -12.99 8.52
C ASN A 132 -11.59 -12.29 7.56
N TYR A 133 -11.99 -11.22 6.88
CA TYR A 133 -11.16 -10.56 5.88
C TYR A 133 -9.82 -10.07 6.45
N ALA A 134 -9.82 -9.45 7.62
CA ALA A 134 -8.60 -9.01 8.29
C ALA A 134 -7.65 -10.18 8.58
N GLU A 135 -8.17 -11.31 9.08
CA GLU A 135 -7.34 -12.50 9.35
C GLU A 135 -6.76 -13.11 8.06
N LYS A 136 -7.52 -13.08 6.96
CA LYS A 136 -7.01 -13.50 5.64
C LYS A 136 -5.86 -12.61 5.18
N LEU A 137 -5.97 -11.30 5.37
CA LEU A 137 -4.87 -10.36 5.07
C LEU A 137 -3.65 -10.67 5.93
N MET A 138 -3.80 -10.72 7.25
CA MET A 138 -2.69 -10.98 8.19
C MET A 138 -2.02 -12.34 7.94
N THR A 139 -2.79 -13.37 7.61
CA THR A 139 -2.25 -14.68 7.22
C THR A 139 -1.47 -14.60 5.92
N THR A 140 -1.99 -13.90 4.91
CA THR A 140 -1.30 -13.71 3.62
C THR A 140 0.00 -12.94 3.79
N ILE A 141 0.00 -11.90 4.62
CA ILE A 141 1.18 -11.08 4.95
C ILE A 141 2.27 -11.95 5.58
N ARG A 142 1.93 -12.67 6.65
CA ARG A 142 2.88 -13.53 7.38
C ARG A 142 3.42 -14.67 6.53
N ALA A 143 2.55 -15.35 5.77
CA ALA A 143 2.94 -16.50 4.95
C ALA A 143 3.90 -16.14 3.79
N ASN A 144 3.98 -14.86 3.42
CA ASN A 144 4.78 -14.39 2.29
C ASN A 144 5.86 -13.36 2.68
N ASP A 145 6.10 -13.20 3.99
CA ASP A 145 7.12 -12.28 4.52
C ASP A 145 6.96 -10.83 4.00
N LEU A 146 5.71 -10.37 3.87
CA LEU A 146 5.42 -9.06 3.28
C LEU A 146 5.69 -7.90 4.25
N VAL A 147 5.82 -8.18 5.56
CA VAL A 147 6.21 -7.19 6.57
C VAL A 147 7.57 -6.55 6.22
N SER A 148 8.45 -7.30 5.55
CA SER A 148 9.74 -6.77 5.08
C SER A 148 9.59 -5.58 4.14
N TRP A 149 8.49 -5.48 3.38
CA TRP A 149 8.23 -4.34 2.48
C TRP A 149 7.76 -3.11 3.25
N ASP A 150 7.05 -3.30 4.36
CA ASP A 150 6.67 -2.20 5.24
C ASP A 150 7.91 -1.60 5.89
N GLN A 151 8.85 -2.45 6.34
CA GLN A 151 10.09 -1.97 6.95
C GLN A 151 10.94 -1.15 5.97
N GLU A 152 11.01 -1.56 4.70
CA GLU A 152 11.69 -0.80 3.64
C GLU A 152 11.18 0.65 3.59
N VAL A 153 9.86 0.84 3.52
CA VAL A 153 9.29 2.18 3.41
C VAL A 153 9.24 2.95 4.72
N LEU A 154 9.09 2.28 5.86
CA LEU A 154 9.04 2.94 7.18
C LEU A 154 10.42 3.43 7.61
N VAL A 155 11.49 2.66 7.33
CA VAL A 155 12.88 3.09 7.55
C VAL A 155 13.23 4.26 6.65
N GLU A 156 12.92 4.17 5.35
CA GLU A 156 13.14 5.28 4.39
C GLU A 156 12.37 6.55 4.80
N THR A 157 11.11 6.42 5.23
CA THR A 157 10.29 7.54 5.70
C THR A 157 10.87 8.17 6.99
N ALA A 158 11.42 7.36 7.90
CA ALA A 158 12.08 7.86 9.10
C ALA A 158 13.39 8.58 8.78
N ALA A 159 14.19 8.04 7.86
CA ALA A 159 15.42 8.65 7.39
C ALA A 159 15.16 9.99 6.67
N ALA A 160 14.11 10.08 5.84
CA ALA A 160 13.75 11.31 5.13
C ALA A 160 13.23 12.42 6.06
N LYS A 161 12.60 12.06 7.19
CA LYS A 161 12.14 13.02 8.21
C LYS A 161 13.23 13.46 9.18
N THR A 162 14.34 12.75 9.20
CA THR A 162 15.54 13.18 9.91
C THR A 162 16.31 14.10 8.97
N PRO A 163 16.55 15.38 9.32
CA PRO A 163 17.44 16.20 8.52
C PRO A 163 18.78 15.46 8.42
N ALA A 164 19.19 15.11 7.20
CA ALA A 164 20.51 14.60 6.96
C ALA A 164 21.50 15.74 7.26
N ILE A 165 21.92 15.87 8.52
CA ILE A 165 23.04 16.71 8.88
C ILE A 165 24.28 16.01 8.31
N LYS A 166 24.61 16.32 7.05
CA LYS A 166 25.90 15.94 6.43
C LYS A 166 27.07 16.77 6.98
N ALA A 167 26.85 17.53 8.04
CA ALA A 167 27.88 18.29 8.74
C ALA A 167 28.35 17.51 9.96
N THR A 168 29.60 17.03 9.94
CA THR A 168 30.27 16.64 11.18
C THR A 168 30.56 17.89 11.99
N HIS A 169 30.26 17.86 13.29
CA HIS A 169 30.57 18.94 14.22
C HIS A 169 31.64 18.46 15.21
N THR A 170 32.79 19.13 15.22
CA THR A 170 33.83 18.88 16.24
C THR A 170 33.53 19.72 17.47
N VAL A 171 33.08 19.07 18.54
CA VAL A 171 32.72 19.72 19.81
C VAL A 171 33.88 20.57 20.32
N GLN A 172 33.60 21.84 20.57
CA GLN A 172 34.52 22.81 21.18
C GLN A 172 34.19 23.02 22.66
N ILE A 173 35.15 23.57 23.41
CA ILE A 173 34.91 23.99 24.78
C ILE A 173 33.78 25.03 24.80
N GLY A 174 32.72 24.73 25.55
CA GLY A 174 31.54 25.59 25.69
C GLY A 174 30.31 25.12 24.89
N ASP A 175 30.46 24.11 24.03
CA ASP A 175 29.31 23.53 23.34
C ASP A 175 28.40 22.73 24.28
N THR A 176 27.10 22.77 23.98
CA THR A 176 26.07 21.94 24.59
C THR A 176 25.26 21.27 23.49
N LEU A 177 24.60 20.14 23.79
CA LEU A 177 23.67 19.52 22.82
C LEU A 177 22.59 20.51 22.36
N THR A 178 22.15 21.41 23.23
CA THR A 178 21.17 22.45 22.91
C THR A 178 21.71 23.48 21.92
N SER A 179 22.94 23.98 22.12
CA SER A 179 23.55 24.97 21.23
C SER A 179 23.87 24.37 19.86
N ILE A 180 24.32 23.11 19.83
CA ILE A 180 24.55 22.36 18.59
C ILE A 180 23.21 22.12 17.87
N ALA A 181 22.17 21.70 18.58
CA ALA A 181 20.85 21.45 18.00
C ALA A 181 20.27 22.72 17.35
N GLN A 182 20.36 23.86 18.04
CA GLN A 182 19.95 25.16 17.50
C GLN A 182 20.78 25.56 16.28
N HIS A 183 22.10 25.39 16.33
CA HIS A 183 22.99 25.75 15.22
C HIS A 183 22.67 25.01 13.93
N TYR A 184 22.32 23.72 14.02
CA TYR A 184 22.02 22.88 12.85
C TYR A 184 20.52 22.75 12.55
N GLY A 185 19.65 23.46 13.25
CA GLY A 185 18.20 23.39 13.04
C GLY A 185 17.63 21.98 13.29
N THR A 186 18.13 21.31 14.32
CA THR A 186 17.75 19.93 14.71
C THR A 186 17.33 19.89 16.19
N THR A 187 17.09 18.69 16.72
CA THR A 187 16.74 18.47 18.12
C THR A 187 17.83 17.71 18.87
N ILE A 188 17.87 17.87 20.19
CA ILE A 188 18.76 17.09 21.07
C ILE A 188 18.51 15.59 20.88
N GLU A 189 17.24 15.18 20.78
CA GLU A 189 16.84 13.78 20.54
C GLU A 189 17.43 13.24 19.23
N GLN A 190 17.37 14.02 18.14
CA GLN A 190 17.98 13.66 16.86
C GLN A 190 19.52 13.59 16.91
N LEU A 191 20.18 14.46 17.70
CA LEU A 191 21.63 14.39 17.92
C LEU A 191 22.04 13.13 18.72
N MET A 192 21.24 12.72 19.70
CA MET A 192 21.53 11.55 20.53
C MET A 192 21.35 10.22 19.80
N LEU A 193 20.50 10.17 18.76
CA LEU A 193 20.27 8.98 17.92
C LEU A 193 21.42 8.68 16.94
N GLN A 194 22.39 9.60 16.77
CA GLN A 194 23.48 9.48 15.79
C GLN A 194 24.85 9.11 16.40
N ASN A 195 24.92 8.79 17.71
CA ASN A 195 26.14 8.41 18.42
C ASN A 195 26.27 6.89 18.63
#